data_AF-A0A7C2Q130-F1
#
_entry.id   AF-A0A7C2Q130-F1
#
_cell.length_a   1.000
_cell.length_b   1.000
_cell.length_c   1.000
_cell.angle_alpha   90.00
_cell.angle_beta   90.00
_cell.angle_gamma   90.00
#
_symmetry.space_group_name_H-M   'P 1'
#
loop_
_entity.id
_entity.type
_entity.pdbx_description
1 polymer ?
#
loop_
_entity_poly.entity_id
_entity_poly.type
_entity_poly.pdbx_seq_one_letter_code
_entity_poly.pdbx_strand_id
1 'polypeptide(L)'
;MPGGISRRRFMKLLGGAAAAIGLASLGYSLGCFSAGERATLGRSVSGKYFTTLERPLVSLVKGRDVDAMVRRAIEAIGGVEALVSPDSKVLIKSNVGFNRLRP
;
A
#
# COMPACT_ATOMS: atom_id res chain seq x y z
N MET A 1 -21.78 3.16 -48.74
CA MET A 1 -22.76 2.59 -47.78
C MET A 1 -21.99 1.76 -46.77
N PRO A 2 -22.15 1.94 -45.45
CA PRO A 2 -21.45 1.11 -44.49
C PRO A 2 -22.01 -0.31 -44.59
N GLY A 3 -21.16 -1.28 -44.95
CA GLY A 3 -21.56 -2.67 -45.14
C GLY A 3 -22.02 -3.27 -43.82
N GLY A 4 -23.29 -3.68 -43.76
CA GLY A 4 -23.89 -4.33 -42.59
C GLY A 4 -23.16 -5.62 -42.20
N ILE A 5 -23.22 -5.97 -40.92
CA ILE A 5 -22.62 -7.20 -40.39
C ILE A 5 -23.31 -8.40 -41.03
N SER A 6 -22.54 -9.25 -41.73
CA SER A 6 -23.09 -10.49 -42.29
C SER A 6 -23.60 -11.42 -41.19
N ARG A 7 -24.68 -12.17 -41.48
CA ARG A 7 -25.28 -13.16 -40.54
C ARG A 7 -24.24 -14.12 -39.94
N ARG A 8 -23.28 -14.58 -40.75
CA ARG A 8 -22.20 -15.46 -40.29
C ARG A 8 -21.28 -14.77 -39.28
N ARG A 9 -20.95 -13.50 -39.50
CA ARG A 9 -20.11 -12.72 -38.59
C ARG A 9 -20.85 -12.39 -37.29
N PHE A 10 -22.15 -12.12 -37.38
CA PHE A 10 -23.03 -11.97 -36.22
C PHE A 10 -23.06 -13.26 -35.37
N MET A 11 -23.29 -14.42 -35.98
CA MET A 11 -23.32 -15.70 -35.25
C MET A 11 -21.98 -16.05 -34.61
N LYS A 12 -20.86 -15.74 -35.28
CA LYS A 12 -19.51 -15.93 -34.70
C LYS A 12 -19.27 -15.02 -33.48
N LEU A 13 -19.72 -13.77 -33.55
CA LEU A 13 -19.62 -12.83 -32.42
C LEU A 13 -20.49 -13.29 -31.25
N LEU A 14 -21.73 -13.72 -31.52
CA LEU A 14 -22.65 -14.20 -30.50
C LEU A 14 -22.11 -15.45 -29.79
N GLY A 15 -21.62 -16.42 -30.57
CA GLY A 15 -21.04 -17.65 -30.03
C GLY A 15 -19.75 -17.40 -29.23
N GLY A 16 -18.88 -16.49 -29.72
CA GLY A 16 -17.68 -16.09 -28.98
C GLY A 16 -17.98 -15.39 -27.66
N ALA A 17 -18.98 -14.50 -27.65
CA ALA A 17 -19.41 -13.82 -26.43
C ALA A 17 -20.01 -14.80 -25.41
N ALA A 18 -20.87 -15.72 -25.86
CA ALA A 18 -21.46 -16.73 -24.98
C ALA A 18 -20.40 -17.63 -24.34
N ALA A 19 -19.39 -18.06 -25.10
CA ALA A 19 -18.27 -18.85 -24.59
C ALA A 19 -17.45 -18.07 -23.54
N ALA A 20 -17.13 -16.81 -23.82
CA ALA A 20 -16.37 -15.97 -22.88
C ALA A 20 -17.11 -15.77 -21.55
N ILE A 21 -18.43 -15.53 -21.60
CA ILE A 21 -19.27 -15.38 -20.40
C ILE A 21 -19.32 -16.71 -19.62
N GLY A 22 -19.52 -17.84 -20.32
CA GLY A 22 -19.57 -19.15 -19.68
C GLY A 22 -18.25 -19.57 -19.02
N LEU A 23 -17.11 -19.28 -19.64
CA LEU A 23 -15.80 -19.53 -19.03
C LEU A 23 -15.53 -18.61 -17.84
N ALA A 24 -15.92 -17.34 -17.92
CA ALA A 24 -15.79 -16.40 -16.81
C ALA A 24 -16.67 -16.79 -15.62
N SER A 25 -17.92 -17.19 -15.85
CA SER A 25 -18.83 -17.62 -14.78
C SER A 25 -18.35 -18.92 -14.13
N LEU A 26 -17.91 -19.90 -14.93
CA LEU A 26 -17.36 -21.16 -14.41
C LEU A 26 -16.08 -20.91 -13.60
N GLY A 27 -15.16 -20.08 -14.10
CA GLY A 27 -13.94 -19.74 -13.38
C GLY A 27 -14.19 -18.93 -12.10
N TYR A 28 -15.26 -18.12 -12.04
CA TYR A 28 -15.71 -17.47 -10.81
C TYR A 28 -16.27 -18.50 -9.80
N SER A 29 -17.15 -19.41 -10.24
CA SER A 29 -17.71 -20.46 -9.38
C SER A 29 -16.67 -21.46 -8.87
N LEU A 30 -15.63 -21.74 -9.66
CA LEU A 30 -14.51 -22.60 -9.27
C LEU A 30 -13.41 -21.86 -8.48
N GLY A 31 -13.57 -20.55 -8.24
CA GLY A 31 -12.61 -19.73 -7.50
C GLY A 31 -11.30 -19.46 -8.24
N CYS A 32 -11.20 -19.80 -9.53
CA CYS A 32 -10.05 -19.48 -10.38
C CYS A 32 -9.95 -17.98 -10.68
N PHE A 33 -11.08 -17.26 -10.63
CA PHE A 33 -11.15 -15.81 -10.74
C PHE A 33 -11.91 -15.28 -9.53
N SER A 34 -11.21 -14.84 -8.48
CA SER A 34 -11.83 -13.97 -7.50
C SER A 34 -11.75 -12.54 -8.03
N ALA A 35 -12.87 -11.82 -8.01
CA ALA A 35 -12.81 -10.37 -7.95
C ALA A 35 -12.10 -10.09 -6.63
N GLY A 36 -10.78 -9.89 -6.68
CA GLY A 36 -9.96 -9.81 -5.48
C GLY A 36 -10.61 -8.84 -4.52
N GLU A 37 -11.26 -9.36 -3.47
CA GLU A 37 -11.53 -8.59 -2.29
C GLU A 37 -10.15 -8.15 -1.85
N ARG A 38 -9.82 -6.89 -2.17
CA ARG A 38 -8.81 -6.19 -1.40
C ARG A 38 -9.36 -6.28 -0.01
N ALA A 39 -8.84 -7.23 0.77
CA ALA A 39 -9.05 -7.25 2.19
C ALA A 39 -8.65 -5.85 2.64
N THR A 40 -9.64 -5.00 2.87
CA THR A 40 -9.49 -3.83 3.69
C THR A 40 -9.26 -4.41 5.06
N LEU A 41 -8.03 -4.84 5.31
CA LEU A 41 -7.55 -5.10 6.64
C LEU A 41 -7.84 -3.80 7.36
N GLY A 42 -8.90 -3.80 8.18
CA GLY A 42 -9.26 -2.65 8.98
C GLY A 42 -7.99 -2.26 9.71
N ARG A 43 -7.44 -1.08 9.38
CA ARG A 43 -6.18 -0.64 9.96
C ARG A 43 -6.46 -0.30 11.41
N SER A 44 -6.43 -1.31 12.27
CA SER A 44 -6.43 -1.14 13.71
C SER A 44 -5.06 -0.57 14.07
N VAL A 45 -4.96 0.75 14.13
CA VAL A 45 -3.76 1.39 14.65
C VAL A 45 -3.85 1.29 16.16
N SER A 46 -3.09 0.37 16.75
CA SER A 46 -2.92 0.29 18.19
C SER A 46 -2.47 1.66 18.71
N GLY A 47 -3.31 2.29 19.55
CA GLY A 47 -3.21 3.70 19.93
C GLY A 47 -2.08 4.06 20.90
N LYS A 48 -1.06 3.22 21.06
CA LYS A 48 0.05 3.50 21.97
C LYS A 48 1.19 4.20 21.22
N TYR A 49 1.02 5.50 21.00
CA TYR A 49 2.11 6.37 20.56
C TYR A 49 2.93 6.82 21.78
N PHE A 50 4.21 7.14 21.58
CA PHE A 50 4.98 7.88 22.58
C PHE A 50 4.37 9.27 22.73
N THR A 51 3.99 9.63 23.95
CA THR A 51 3.35 10.92 24.24
C THR A 51 4.09 11.69 25.31
N THR A 52 4.01 13.01 25.21
CA THR A 52 4.39 13.94 26.28
C THR A 52 3.22 14.90 26.44
N LEU A 53 2.72 15.06 27.68
CA LEU A 53 1.52 15.87 27.96
C LEU A 53 0.33 15.48 27.06
N GLU A 54 0.08 14.18 26.91
CA GLU A 54 -1.00 13.59 26.09
C GLU A 54 -0.90 13.84 24.57
N ARG A 55 0.19 14.44 24.07
CA ARG A 55 0.40 14.69 22.64
C ARG A 55 1.46 13.75 22.05
N PRO A 56 1.31 13.32 20.79
CA PRO A 56 2.34 12.53 20.11
C PRO A 56 3.70 13.24 20.09
N LEU A 57 4.75 12.51 20.42
CA LEU A 57 6.11 13.01 20.39
C LEU A 57 6.64 13.02 18.95
N VAL A 58 6.88 14.21 18.40
CA VAL A 58 7.33 14.40 17.02
C VAL A 58 8.36 15.52 16.98
N SER A 59 9.46 15.31 16.25
CA SER A 59 10.43 16.35 15.90
C SER A 59 10.55 16.49 14.37
N LEU A 60 10.78 17.71 13.92
CA LEU A 60 11.00 18.03 12.51
C LEU A 60 12.25 18.89 12.38
N VAL A 61 13.28 18.33 11.76
CA VAL A 61 14.58 19.00 11.57
C VAL A 61 14.83 19.17 10.07
N LYS A 62 15.31 20.35 9.67
CA LYS A 62 15.68 20.66 8.29
C LYS A 62 17.18 20.96 8.22
N GLY A 63 17.84 20.45 7.19
CA GLY A 63 19.27 20.63 6.97
C GLY A 63 19.75 19.97 5.68
N ARG A 64 21.07 19.95 5.50
CA ARG A 64 21.73 19.25 4.37
C ARG A 64 22.56 18.05 4.82
N ASP A 65 23.05 18.07 6.05
CA ASP A 65 23.79 16.97 6.67
C ASP A 65 22.81 16.03 7.37
N VAL A 66 22.63 14.84 6.80
CA VAL A 66 21.67 13.84 7.27
C VAL A 66 22.02 13.36 8.68
N ASP A 67 23.29 13.08 8.96
CA ASP A 67 23.71 12.53 10.25
C ASP A 67 23.47 13.55 11.37
N ALA A 68 23.85 14.80 11.12
CA ALA A 68 23.59 15.89 12.06
C ALA A 68 22.09 16.18 12.22
N MET A 69 21.28 15.96 11.19
CA MET A 69 19.82 16.11 11.28
C MET A 69 19.18 15.02 12.13
N VAL A 70 19.57 13.76 11.92
CA VAL A 70 19.05 12.63 12.69
C VAL A 70 19.41 12.75 14.16
N ARG A 71 20.67 13.09 14.49
CA ARG A 71 21.09 13.32 15.89
C ARG A 71 20.24 14.40 16.57
N ARG A 72 20.09 15.56 15.92
CA ARG A 72 19.25 16.66 16.43
C ARG A 72 17.78 16.28 16.59
N ALA A 73 17.23 15.49 15.66
CA ALA A 73 15.85 15.04 15.72
C ALA A 73 15.61 14.11 16.92
N ILE A 74 16.56 13.22 17.22
CA ILE A 74 16.52 12.30 18.37
C ILE A 74 16.70 13.06 19.69
N GLU A 75 17.64 14.00 19.76
CA GLU A 75 17.84 14.84 20.95
C GLU A 75 16.59 15.67 21.27
N ALA A 76 15.94 16.24 20.26
CA ALA A 76 14.74 17.07 20.43
C ALA A 76 13.53 16.32 21.02
N ILE A 77 13.50 14.99 20.89
CA ILE A 77 12.46 14.14 21.50
C ILE A 77 12.89 13.56 22.86
N GLY A 78 13.99 14.04 23.44
CA GLY A 78 14.50 13.58 24.74
C GLY A 78 15.47 12.39 24.65
N GLY A 79 16.00 12.10 23.47
CA GLY A 79 16.93 10.99 23.24
C GLY A 79 16.24 9.66 22.94
N VAL A 80 17.05 8.65 22.58
CA VAL A 80 16.56 7.30 22.30
C VAL A 80 15.94 6.66 23.54
N GLU A 81 16.45 6.99 24.72
CA GLU A 81 15.98 6.44 26.01
C GLU A 81 14.56 6.89 26.36
N ALA A 82 14.08 8.00 25.78
CA ALA A 82 12.67 8.39 25.89
C ALA A 82 11.73 7.44 25.12
N LEU A 83 12.27 6.65 24.18
CA LEU A 83 11.51 5.73 23.34
C LEU A 83 11.70 4.26 23.72
N VAL A 84 12.87 3.88 24.22
CA VAL A 84 13.22 2.46 24.46
C VAL A 84 13.95 2.31 25.78
N SER A 85 13.57 1.28 26.54
CA SER A 85 14.28 0.90 27.76
C SER A 85 15.48 0.01 27.44
N PRO A 86 16.49 -0.08 28.33
CA PRO A 86 17.49 -1.15 28.28
C PRO A 86 16.82 -2.52 28.09
N ASP A 87 17.42 -3.38 27.27
CA ASP A 87 16.94 -4.73 26.90
C ASP A 87 15.66 -4.80 26.05
N SER A 88 15.14 -3.65 25.58
CA SER A 88 14.01 -3.64 24.65
C SER A 88 14.37 -4.31 23.31
N LYS A 89 13.54 -5.26 22.87
CA LYS A 89 13.62 -5.80 21.50
C LYS A 89 12.96 -4.81 20.54
N VAL A 90 13.77 -4.19 19.68
CA VAL A 90 13.31 -3.15 18.76
C VAL A 90 13.37 -3.62 17.31
N LEU A 91 12.43 -3.16 16.49
CA LEU A 91 12.46 -3.32 15.03
C LEU A 91 12.78 -1.98 14.41
N ILE A 92 13.93 -1.89 13.74
CA ILE A 92 14.26 -0.72 12.92
C ILE A 92 13.64 -0.93 11.55
N LYS A 93 12.55 -0.20 11.27
CA LYS A 93 11.94 -0.20 9.94
C LYS A 93 12.59 0.89 9.09
N SER A 94 13.62 0.53 8.34
CA SER A 94 14.19 1.41 7.32
C SER A 94 13.12 1.75 6.29
N ASN A 95 12.75 3.03 6.17
CA ASN A 95 11.84 3.47 5.13
C ASN A 95 12.68 3.79 3.89
N VAL A 96 12.67 2.91 2.88
CA VAL A 96 13.40 3.14 1.62
C VAL A 96 12.58 4.10 0.77
N GLY A 97 12.91 5.40 0.86
CA GLY A 97 12.38 6.41 -0.03
C GLY A 97 13.07 6.33 -1.38
N PHE A 98 12.42 5.76 -2.39
CA PHE A 98 12.92 5.82 -3.76
C PHE A 98 12.84 7.26 -4.25
N ASN A 99 14.00 7.93 -4.31
CA ASN A 99 14.08 9.21 -5.02
C ASN A 99 13.94 8.90 -6.52
N ARG A 100 12.82 9.30 -7.13
CA ARG A 100 12.75 9.39 -8.59
C ARG A 100 13.65 10.55 -9.00
N LEU A 101 14.92 10.26 -9.28
CA LEU A 101 15.74 11.12 -10.10
C LEU A 101 14.92 11.33 -11.39
N ARG A 102 14.34 12.52 -11.57
CA ARG A 102 13.82 12.91 -12.87
C ARG A 102 15.04 13.04 -13.80
N PRO A 103 14.95 12.55 -15.04
CA PRO A 103 15.98 12.80 -16.05
C PRO A 103 16.16 14.30 -16.28
#